data_AF-A0A8T4TTW1-F1
#
_entry.id   AF-A0A8T4TTW1-F1
#
_cell.length_a   1.000
_cell.length_b   1.000
_cell.length_c   1.000
_cell.angle_alpha   90.00
_cell.angle_beta   90.00
_cell.angle_gamma   90.00
#
_symmetry.space_group_name_H-M   'P 1'
#
loop_
_entity.id
_entity.type
_entity.pdbx_description
1 polymer ?
#
loop_
_entity_poly.entity_id
_entity_poly.type
_entity_poly.pdbx_seq_one_letter_code
_entity_poly.pdbx_strand_id
1 'polypeptide(L)'
;MNYDPTMREKILSFIRANGPVLPVQISKQFGGNLIFSGAILSELVSRRSVKISTAKVGGSPVYYVEGQERKLDVLYSHLRDVHKNVFDLLKENKILKDSELDAWQRVALRELKDFAYPIQREDGIFWRWYLINEEEAMRMIDERFSITQPAEDEIKIEENKIEKIQENIVQEPVRLPEQPQIIEKQAEQKPQKKPRIKKDIGLNITNYFSSKMATVLEEKIIRKNSDMEYIIEIPSNVGKIKFFVKVKNKKVINDADLVLAHNDAQLKKLPLLFLSNGEVNKKGEEYASKNFLVFEKI
;
A
#
# COMPACT_ATOMS: atom_id res chain seq x y z
N MET A 1 47.20 18.61 21.59
CA MET A 1 45.94 18.70 22.36
C MET A 1 45.20 17.39 22.20
N ASN A 2 44.89 16.69 23.30
CA ASN A 2 44.03 15.51 23.23
C ASN A 2 42.58 15.97 23.15
N TYR A 3 42.00 15.92 21.96
CA TYR A 3 40.58 16.20 21.75
C TYR A 3 39.79 14.96 22.18
N ASP A 4 39.13 14.99 23.35
CA ASP A 4 38.11 13.98 23.66
C ASP A 4 36.85 14.34 22.87
N PRO A 5 36.42 13.53 21.88
CA PRO A 5 35.25 13.86 21.09
C PRO A 5 34.00 13.89 21.97
N THR A 6 33.18 14.91 21.76
CA THR A 6 31.91 15.07 22.47
C THR A 6 31.00 13.87 22.23
N MET A 7 30.03 13.64 23.12
CA MET A 7 29.05 12.54 22.97
C MET A 7 28.35 12.57 21.61
N ARG A 8 28.10 13.77 21.07
CA ARG A 8 27.54 13.99 19.73
C ARG A 8 28.45 13.44 18.62
N GLU A 9 29.75 13.67 18.70
CA GLU A 9 30.74 13.21 17.72
C GLU A 9 31.00 11.71 17.82
N LYS A 10 30.99 11.17 19.05
CA LYS A 10 31.01 9.72 19.31
C LYS A 10 29.81 9.03 18.65
N ILE A 11 28.60 9.58 18.81
CA ILE A 11 27.38 9.08 18.14
C ILE A 11 27.44 9.25 16.62
N LEU A 12 27.86 10.41 16.10
CA LEU A 12 27.97 10.65 14.66
C LEU A 12 28.98 9.70 13.99
N SER A 13 30.12 9.45 14.65
CA SER A 13 31.13 8.49 14.19
C SER A 13 30.59 7.05 14.20
N PHE A 14 29.79 6.70 15.22
CA PHE A 14 29.12 5.40 15.28
C PHE A 14 28.10 5.20 14.15
N ILE A 15 27.31 6.22 13.80
CA ILE A 15 26.39 6.16 12.65
C ILE A 15 27.17 6.00 11.35
N ARG A 16 28.23 6.80 11.14
CA ARG A 16 29.11 6.72 9.96
C ARG A 16 29.71 5.32 9.76
N ALA A 17 30.15 4.67 10.84
CA ALA A 17 30.69 3.31 10.78
C ALA A 17 29.61 2.23 10.54
N ASN A 18 28.53 2.26 11.32
CA ASN A 18 27.61 1.12 11.40
C ASN A 18 26.46 1.16 10.37
N GLY A 19 26.05 2.34 9.89
CA GLY A 19 24.92 2.49 8.96
C GLY A 19 23.66 3.04 9.64
N PRO A 20 22.47 2.82 9.06
CA PRO A 20 21.20 3.25 9.64
C PRO A 20 20.99 2.65 11.05
N VAL A 21 20.92 3.52 12.06
CA VAL A 21 20.75 3.13 13.46
C VAL A 21 19.38 3.49 14.01
N LEU A 22 18.90 2.71 14.99
CA LEU A 22 17.77 3.04 15.83
C LEU A 22 18.22 3.73 17.12
N PRO A 23 17.38 4.61 17.73
CA PRO A 23 17.67 5.22 19.04
C PRO A 23 18.02 4.22 20.14
N VAL A 24 17.42 3.01 20.11
CA VAL A 24 17.73 1.90 21.02
C VAL A 24 19.17 1.40 20.87
N GLN A 25 19.74 1.39 19.67
CA GLN A 25 21.14 0.97 19.45
C GLN A 25 22.10 2.01 20.04
N ILE A 26 21.79 3.30 19.91
CA ILE A 26 22.55 4.39 20.54
C ILE A 26 22.49 4.29 22.08
N SER A 27 21.29 4.08 22.65
CA SER A 27 21.12 3.89 24.10
C SER A 27 21.95 2.71 24.63
N LYS A 28 21.91 1.56 23.94
CA LYS A 28 22.67 0.36 24.31
C LYS A 28 24.20 0.56 24.20
N GLN A 29 24.67 1.18 23.12
CA GLN A 29 26.11 1.35 22.87
C GLN A 29 26.76 2.35 23.84
N PHE A 30 26.05 3.41 24.21
CA PHE A 30 26.61 4.56 24.93
C PHE A 30 26.09 4.68 26.38
N GLY A 31 25.35 3.69 26.89
CA GLY A 31 24.83 3.66 28.27
C GLY A 31 23.78 4.74 28.59
N GLY A 32 23.23 5.40 27.57
CA GLY A 32 22.26 6.48 27.72
C GLY A 32 20.81 5.99 27.69
N ASN A 33 19.88 6.82 28.19
CA ASN A 33 18.46 6.53 28.05
C ASN A 33 17.92 6.91 26.65
N LEU A 34 16.71 6.43 26.33
CA LEU A 34 16.09 6.61 25.01
C LEU A 34 15.79 8.10 24.70
N ILE A 35 15.42 8.87 25.72
CA ILE A 35 15.12 10.31 25.62
C ILE A 35 16.39 11.08 25.23
N PHE A 36 17.51 10.83 25.91
CA PHE A 36 18.81 11.43 25.61
C PHE A 36 19.27 11.07 24.19
N SER A 37 19.15 9.80 23.82
CA SER A 37 19.48 9.34 22.47
C SER A 37 18.64 10.05 21.41
N GLY A 38 17.33 10.17 21.63
CA GLY A 38 16.41 10.90 20.76
C GLY A 38 16.71 12.39 20.66
N ALA A 39 17.10 13.05 21.76
CA ALA A 39 17.48 14.46 21.78
C ALA A 39 18.75 14.73 20.96
N ILE A 40 19.82 13.94 21.16
CA ILE A 40 21.08 14.10 20.40
C ILE A 40 20.86 13.78 18.91
N LEU A 41 20.07 12.76 18.59
CA LEU A 41 19.73 12.43 17.20
C LEU A 41 18.89 13.55 16.54
N SER A 42 17.93 14.14 17.25
CA SER A 42 17.14 15.27 16.76
C SER A 42 18.00 16.51 16.51
N GLU A 43 19.00 16.77 17.37
CA GLU A 43 19.96 17.85 17.15
C GLU A 43 20.87 17.59 15.92
N LEU A 44 21.34 16.36 15.75
CA LEU A 44 22.14 15.96 14.58
C LEU A 44 21.36 16.10 13.26
N VAL A 45 20.06 15.79 13.28
CA VAL A 45 19.13 16.02 12.15
C VAL A 45 18.91 17.51 11.89
N SER A 46 18.70 18.31 12.94
CA SER A 46 18.57 19.77 12.83
C SER A 46 19.83 20.42 12.19
N ARG A 47 21.02 19.93 12.57
CA ARG A 47 22.31 20.32 11.98
C ARG A 47 22.58 19.71 10.59
N ARG A 48 21.62 18.99 9.99
CA ARG A 48 21.75 18.23 8.72
C ARG A 48 22.94 17.27 8.67
N SER A 49 23.50 16.89 9.81
CA SER A 49 24.65 15.99 9.92
C SER A 49 24.24 14.51 9.84
N VAL A 50 22.94 14.24 10.03
CA VAL A 50 22.28 12.94 10.00
C VAL A 50 20.93 13.12 9.30
N LYS A 51 20.55 12.17 8.45
CA LYS A 51 19.23 12.03 7.84
C LYS A 51 18.37 11.07 8.68
N ILE A 52 17.05 11.23 8.60
CA ILE A 52 16.06 10.42 9.31
C ILE A 52 15.12 9.76 8.29
N SER A 53 14.75 8.49 8.50
CA SER A 53 13.80 7.81 7.64
C SER A 53 12.34 8.19 7.92
N THR A 54 11.50 8.07 6.90
CA THR A 54 10.04 8.19 6.97
C THR A 54 9.42 6.88 7.46
N ALA A 55 9.88 5.74 6.91
CA ALA A 55 9.54 4.41 7.37
C ALA A 55 10.15 4.12 8.75
N LYS A 56 9.50 3.23 9.51
CA LYS A 56 9.79 3.00 10.92
C LYS A 56 9.94 1.51 11.23
N VAL A 57 10.96 1.17 11.99
CA VAL A 57 11.17 -0.17 12.57
C VAL A 57 10.66 -0.14 14.01
N GLY A 58 9.66 -0.96 14.33
CA GLY A 58 9.07 -1.00 15.68
C GLY A 58 8.55 0.37 16.17
N GLY A 59 8.03 1.20 15.27
CA GLY A 59 7.54 2.56 15.59
C GLY A 59 8.62 3.64 15.67
N SER A 60 9.92 3.29 15.60
CA SER A 60 11.04 4.24 15.58
C SER A 60 11.62 4.41 14.17
N PRO A 61 11.95 5.64 13.73
CA PRO A 61 12.69 5.84 12.47
C PRO A 61 14.16 5.42 12.63
N VAL A 62 14.82 5.11 11.52
CA VAL A 62 16.27 4.93 11.46
C VAL A 62 16.98 6.23 11.11
N TYR A 63 18.20 6.36 11.59
CA TYR A 63 19.05 7.55 11.45
C TYR A 63 20.34 7.14 10.74
N TYR A 64 20.68 7.83 9.65
CA TYR A 64 21.78 7.47 8.75
C TYR A 64 22.52 8.73 8.29
N VAL A 65 23.75 8.58 7.78
CA VAL A 65 24.43 9.70 7.09
C VAL A 65 24.28 9.58 5.57
N GLU A 66 24.44 10.70 4.88
CA GLU A 66 24.50 10.73 3.41
C GLU A 66 25.57 9.78 2.85
N GLY A 67 25.22 9.05 1.79
CA GLY A 67 26.01 7.94 1.23
C GLY A 67 25.64 6.57 1.80
N GLN A 68 24.89 6.50 2.91
CA GLN A 68 24.42 5.23 3.50
C GLN A 68 23.04 4.79 3.03
N GLU A 69 22.41 5.50 2.09
CA GLU A 69 21.07 5.19 1.58
C GLU A 69 20.98 3.73 1.12
N ARG A 70 22.04 3.18 0.50
CA ARG A 70 22.18 1.75 0.11
C ARG A 70 21.95 0.73 1.23
N LYS A 71 22.02 1.14 2.49
CA LYS A 71 21.79 0.28 3.66
C LYS A 71 20.34 0.37 4.18
N LEU A 72 19.48 1.18 3.57
CA LEU A 72 18.07 1.35 3.96
C LEU A 72 17.19 0.14 3.61
N ASP A 73 17.71 -0.86 2.90
CA ASP A 73 17.04 -2.15 2.67
C ASP A 73 16.56 -2.83 3.97
N VAL A 74 17.15 -2.52 5.13
CA VAL A 74 16.64 -2.94 6.46
C VAL A 74 15.20 -2.49 6.76
N LEU A 75 14.69 -1.48 6.06
CA LEU A 75 13.32 -1.02 6.16
C LEU A 75 12.35 -1.87 5.31
N TYR A 76 12.81 -2.59 4.28
CA TYR A 76 11.95 -3.41 3.40
C TYR A 76 11.16 -4.46 4.16
N SER A 77 11.79 -5.17 5.10
CA SER A 77 11.12 -6.16 5.97
C SER A 77 10.06 -5.53 6.89
N HIS A 78 10.10 -4.21 7.08
CA HIS A 78 9.20 -3.43 7.92
C HIS A 78 8.19 -2.60 7.10
N LEU A 79 8.22 -2.66 5.77
CA LEU A 79 7.18 -2.12 4.91
C LEU A 79 5.90 -2.96 5.00
N ARG A 80 4.75 -2.31 4.81
CA ARG A 80 3.46 -3.00 4.61
C ARG A 80 3.51 -3.79 3.31
N ASP A 81 2.85 -4.94 3.21
CA ASP A 81 2.94 -5.80 2.02
C ASP A 81 2.46 -5.10 0.73
N VAL A 82 1.45 -4.24 0.82
CA VAL A 82 1.00 -3.38 -0.29
C VAL A 82 2.12 -2.46 -0.80
N HIS A 83 3.01 -2.00 0.09
CA HIS A 83 4.14 -1.14 -0.26
C HIS A 83 5.34 -1.94 -0.78
N LYS A 84 5.50 -3.22 -0.39
CA LYS A 84 6.55 -4.09 -0.93
C LYS A 84 6.39 -4.26 -2.43
N ASN A 85 5.19 -4.58 -2.90
CA ASN A 85 4.88 -4.70 -4.33
C ASN A 85 5.27 -3.44 -5.13
N VAL A 86 5.05 -2.25 -4.57
CA VAL A 86 5.38 -0.96 -5.21
C VAL A 86 6.86 -0.62 -5.11
N PHE A 87 7.51 -0.97 -4.00
CA PHE A 87 8.95 -0.90 -3.84
C PHE A 87 9.66 -1.81 -4.84
N ASP A 88 9.20 -3.05 -5.00
CA ASP A 88 9.76 -4.03 -5.93
C ASP A 88 9.56 -3.57 -7.38
N LEU A 89 8.35 -3.11 -7.74
CA LEU A 89 8.06 -2.51 -9.06
C LEU A 89 8.99 -1.33 -9.39
N LEU A 90 9.22 -0.41 -8.44
CA LEU A 90 10.13 0.73 -8.64
C LEU A 90 11.61 0.28 -8.66
N LYS A 91 11.97 -0.70 -7.84
CA LYS A 91 13.33 -1.27 -7.78
C LYS A 91 13.72 -1.99 -9.05
N GLU A 92 12.76 -2.63 -9.73
CA GLU A 92 12.95 -3.27 -11.03
C GLU A 92 12.98 -2.24 -12.16
N ASN A 93 11.94 -1.41 -12.29
CA ASN A 93 11.78 -0.49 -13.42
C ASN A 93 12.64 0.77 -13.36
N LYS A 94 13.16 1.10 -12.17
CA LYS A 94 13.99 2.28 -11.81
C LYS A 94 13.30 3.64 -11.91
N ILE A 95 12.49 3.81 -12.94
CA ILE A 95 11.66 4.99 -13.23
C ILE A 95 10.24 4.49 -13.45
N LEU A 96 9.25 5.14 -12.83
CA LEU A 96 7.82 4.92 -13.08
C LEU A 96 7.13 6.27 -13.36
N LYS A 97 6.29 6.36 -14.38
CA LYS A 97 5.51 7.58 -14.66
C LYS A 97 4.22 7.60 -13.83
N ASP A 98 3.95 8.68 -13.09
CA ASP A 98 2.77 8.76 -12.18
C ASP A 98 1.45 8.53 -12.94
N SER A 99 1.34 8.99 -14.19
CA SER A 99 0.13 8.82 -15.02
C SER A 99 -0.16 7.36 -15.41
N GLU A 100 0.83 6.48 -15.38
CA GLU A 100 0.70 5.05 -15.76
C GLU A 100 0.36 4.17 -14.54
N LEU A 101 0.34 4.75 -13.34
CA LEU A 101 0.18 4.03 -12.08
C LEU A 101 -1.24 4.13 -11.52
N ASP A 102 -1.70 3.01 -10.97
CA ASP A 102 -2.95 2.95 -10.20
C ASP A 102 -2.93 3.98 -9.06
N ALA A 103 -4.12 4.47 -8.69
CA ALA A 103 -4.27 5.41 -7.58
C ALA A 103 -3.64 4.91 -6.27
N TRP A 104 -3.71 3.60 -6.00
CA TRP A 104 -3.11 2.99 -4.80
C TRP A 104 -1.57 2.93 -4.87
N GLN A 105 -0.99 2.70 -6.06
CA GLN A 105 0.46 2.71 -6.28
C GLN A 105 1.03 4.12 -6.09
N ARG A 106 0.34 5.14 -6.64
CA ARG A 106 0.71 6.55 -6.44
C ARG A 106 0.67 6.98 -4.97
N VAL A 107 -0.31 6.52 -4.21
CA VAL A 107 -0.37 6.75 -2.75
C VAL A 107 0.80 6.05 -2.05
N ALA A 108 1.10 4.80 -2.39
CA ALA A 108 2.22 4.07 -1.81
C ALA A 108 3.58 4.73 -2.10
N LEU A 109 3.82 5.22 -3.33
CA LEU A 109 5.04 5.95 -3.68
C LEU A 109 5.20 7.26 -2.89
N ARG A 110 4.10 7.98 -2.63
CA ARG A 110 4.09 9.18 -1.77
C ARG A 110 4.41 8.87 -0.29
N GLU A 111 4.16 7.65 0.18
CA GLU A 111 4.57 7.18 1.51
C GLU A 111 6.00 6.59 1.53
N LEU A 112 6.50 6.06 0.41
CA LEU A 112 7.85 5.49 0.25
C LEU A 112 8.96 6.53 0.04
N LYS A 113 8.93 7.65 0.77
CA LYS A 113 9.84 8.80 0.60
C LYS A 113 11.33 8.50 0.81
N ASP A 114 11.66 7.39 1.46
CA ASP A 114 13.03 6.92 1.66
C ASP A 114 13.60 6.20 0.43
N PHE A 115 12.73 5.87 -0.54
CA PHE A 115 13.03 4.99 -1.67
C PHE A 115 12.58 5.53 -3.04
N ALA A 116 11.58 6.41 -3.05
CA ALA A 116 10.95 6.98 -4.23
C ALA A 116 11.06 8.52 -4.19
N TYR A 117 11.78 9.09 -5.15
CA TYR A 117 11.90 10.54 -5.31
C TYR A 117 11.11 11.03 -6.53
N PRO A 118 10.16 11.96 -6.37
CA PRO A 118 9.44 12.53 -7.51
C PRO A 118 10.33 13.50 -8.29
N ILE A 119 10.28 13.41 -9.61
CA ILE A 119 10.86 14.33 -10.59
C ILE A 119 9.70 14.92 -11.38
N GLN A 120 9.59 16.24 -11.41
CA GLN A 120 8.56 16.95 -12.18
C GLN A 120 9.14 17.36 -13.54
N ARG A 121 8.44 17.01 -14.62
CA ARG A 121 8.69 17.53 -15.97
C ARG A 121 7.39 18.10 -16.56
N GLU A 122 7.48 18.62 -17.78
CA GLU A 122 6.34 19.08 -18.58
C GLU A 122 5.38 17.90 -18.86
N ASP A 123 5.92 16.71 -19.15
CA ASP A 123 5.16 15.48 -19.42
C ASP A 123 4.53 14.79 -18.19
N GLY A 124 4.68 15.41 -17.00
CA GLY A 124 4.11 14.93 -15.73
C GLY A 124 5.15 14.60 -14.65
N ILE A 125 4.71 13.80 -13.67
CA ILE A 125 5.53 13.35 -12.54
C ILE A 125 6.13 11.98 -12.86
N PHE A 126 7.43 11.82 -12.60
CA PHE A 126 8.14 10.56 -12.66
C PHE A 126 8.69 10.21 -11.27
N TRP A 127 8.63 8.94 -10.89
CA TRP A 127 9.17 8.44 -9.63
C TRP A 127 10.50 7.74 -9.89
N ARG A 128 11.58 8.28 -9.33
CA ARG A 128 12.94 7.75 -9.41
C ARG A 128 13.26 6.87 -8.20
N TRP A 129 13.89 5.73 -8.47
CA TRP A 129 14.51 4.87 -7.47
C TRP A 129 15.71 5.55 -6.78
N TYR A 130 15.73 5.54 -5.45
CA TYR A 130 16.67 6.29 -4.61
C TYR A 130 18.18 6.05 -4.86
N LEU A 131 18.56 4.93 -5.51
CA LEU A 131 19.95 4.62 -5.84
C LEU A 131 20.45 5.17 -7.16
N ILE A 132 19.55 5.64 -8.03
CA ILE A 132 19.90 6.26 -9.31
C ILE A 132 20.10 7.76 -9.11
N ASN A 133 21.12 8.36 -9.74
CA ASN A 133 21.34 9.80 -9.65
C ASN A 133 20.36 10.59 -10.55
N GLU A 134 20.31 11.91 -10.45
CA GLU A 134 19.30 12.70 -11.18
C GLU A 134 19.58 12.72 -12.70
N GLU A 135 20.84 12.83 -13.11
CA GLU A 135 21.27 12.85 -14.52
C GLU A 135 21.03 11.51 -15.25
N GLU A 136 21.22 10.39 -14.54
CA GLU A 136 20.93 9.04 -15.02
C GLU A 136 19.42 8.82 -15.12
N ALA A 137 18.64 9.28 -14.12
CA ALA A 137 17.19 9.20 -14.19
C ALA A 137 16.59 10.07 -15.31
N MET A 138 17.13 11.27 -15.55
CA MET A 138 16.68 12.12 -16.65
C MET A 138 16.94 11.45 -18.01
N ARG A 139 18.13 10.88 -18.23
CA ARG A 139 18.43 10.08 -19.42
C ARG A 139 17.49 8.89 -19.59
N MET A 140 17.21 8.13 -18.51
CA MET A 140 16.24 7.04 -18.55
C MET A 140 14.81 7.52 -18.85
N ILE A 141 14.44 8.74 -18.46
CA ILE A 141 13.15 9.34 -18.81
C ILE A 141 13.13 9.73 -20.30
N ASP A 142 14.18 10.40 -20.79
CA ASP A 142 14.29 10.81 -22.19
C ASP A 142 14.27 9.57 -23.12
N GLU A 143 15.05 8.53 -22.81
CA GLU A 143 15.14 7.29 -23.58
C GLU A 143 13.83 6.48 -23.64
N ARG A 144 13.04 6.44 -22.55
CA ARG A 144 11.77 5.68 -22.50
C ARG A 144 10.54 6.47 -22.92
N PHE A 145 10.51 7.78 -22.72
CA PHE A 145 9.27 8.56 -22.75
C PHE A 145 9.29 9.79 -23.68
N SER A 146 10.44 10.21 -24.23
CA SER A 146 10.48 11.36 -25.16
C SER A 146 10.24 11.01 -26.63
N ILE A 147 9.77 9.79 -26.94
CA ILE A 147 9.29 9.43 -28.28
C ILE A 147 7.78 9.72 -28.41
N THR A 148 7.43 11.01 -28.43
CA THR A 148 6.19 11.55 -29.02
C THR A 148 6.35 13.08 -29.10
N GLN A 149 6.06 13.79 -30.18
CA GLN A 149 5.12 13.58 -31.31
C GLN A 149 5.69 14.28 -32.59
N PRO A 150 5.09 14.12 -33.79
CA PRO A 150 4.23 13.06 -34.29
C PRO A 150 4.80 12.38 -35.56
N ALA A 151 4.69 11.06 -35.65
CA ALA A 151 4.80 10.34 -36.92
C ALA A 151 3.83 9.15 -36.92
N GLU A 152 2.66 9.35 -37.52
CA GLU A 152 1.83 8.24 -38.00
C GLU A 152 2.59 7.58 -39.16
N ASP A 153 3.37 6.51 -38.92
CA ASP A 153 3.64 5.46 -39.95
C ASP A 153 4.45 4.21 -39.49
N GLU A 154 4.98 4.10 -38.26
CA GLU A 154 5.88 2.97 -37.89
C GLU A 154 5.32 1.84 -36.99
N ILE A 155 4.00 1.80 -36.72
CA ILE A 155 3.40 0.64 -36.00
C ILE A 155 3.30 -0.63 -36.88
N LYS A 156 3.43 -0.51 -38.22
CA LYS A 156 3.22 -1.61 -39.19
C LYS A 156 4.35 -2.66 -39.28
N ILE A 157 5.46 -2.51 -38.57
CA ILE A 157 6.67 -3.32 -38.82
C ILE A 157 6.88 -4.46 -37.80
N GLU A 158 6.34 -4.37 -36.57
CA GLU A 158 6.47 -5.47 -35.58
C GLU A 158 5.29 -6.46 -35.55
N GLU A 159 4.07 -6.07 -35.97
CA GLU A 159 2.97 -7.03 -36.16
C GLU A 159 3.37 -8.15 -37.14
N ASN A 160 4.04 -7.80 -38.22
CA ASN A 160 4.52 -8.71 -39.29
C ASN A 160 5.59 -9.73 -38.85
N LYS A 161 6.15 -9.61 -37.63
CA LYS A 161 7.17 -10.54 -37.11
C LYS A 161 6.63 -11.51 -36.06
N ILE A 162 5.49 -11.20 -35.44
CA ILE A 162 4.82 -12.09 -34.49
C ILE A 162 3.93 -13.09 -35.24
N GLU A 163 3.28 -12.68 -36.34
CA GLU A 163 2.44 -13.56 -37.16
C GLU A 163 3.19 -14.79 -37.70
N LYS A 164 4.44 -14.62 -38.18
CA LYS A 164 5.24 -15.71 -38.79
C LYS A 164 5.76 -16.78 -37.83
N ILE A 165 5.56 -16.63 -36.52
CA ILE A 165 5.96 -17.64 -35.51
C ILE A 165 4.75 -18.49 -35.07
N GLN A 166 3.51 -18.04 -35.29
CA GLN A 166 2.31 -18.72 -34.80
C GLN A 166 1.66 -19.69 -35.79
N GLU A 167 1.98 -19.63 -37.10
CA GLU A 167 1.33 -20.46 -38.14
C GLU A 167 1.62 -21.98 -38.08
N ASN A 168 2.46 -22.47 -37.15
CA ASN A 168 2.94 -23.86 -37.17
C ASN A 168 2.61 -24.71 -35.93
N ILE A 169 1.63 -24.34 -35.10
CA ILE A 169 1.13 -25.20 -34.01
C ILE A 169 -0.40 -25.24 -33.95
N VAL A 170 -0.95 -26.38 -34.39
CA VAL A 170 -2.38 -26.75 -34.49
C VAL A 170 -2.49 -28.17 -33.93
N GLN A 171 -3.43 -28.61 -33.08
CA GLN A 171 -4.73 -28.11 -32.56
C GLN A 171 -4.69 -28.08 -30.99
N GLU A 172 -5.73 -27.91 -30.16
CA GLU A 172 -7.22 -27.85 -30.24
C GLU A 172 -7.75 -26.83 -29.16
N PRO A 173 -9.07 -26.57 -28.99
CA PRO A 173 -9.53 -25.29 -28.42
C PRO A 173 -9.99 -25.30 -26.95
N VAL A 174 -9.72 -24.19 -26.24
CA VAL A 174 -10.54 -23.72 -25.11
C VAL A 174 -10.87 -22.25 -25.30
N ARG A 175 -12.16 -21.92 -25.29
CA ARG A 175 -12.67 -20.55 -25.49
C ARG A 175 -12.66 -19.75 -24.19
N LEU A 176 -12.14 -18.53 -24.24
CA LEU A 176 -12.37 -17.47 -23.25
C LEU A 176 -12.85 -16.22 -23.99
N PRO A 177 -14.11 -15.79 -23.83
CA PRO A 177 -14.57 -14.51 -24.36
C PRO A 177 -14.04 -13.34 -23.54
N GLU A 178 -13.59 -12.30 -24.23
CA GLU A 178 -13.17 -11.03 -23.66
C GLU A 178 -14.33 -10.28 -22.98
N GLN A 179 -14.01 -9.32 -22.11
CA GLN A 179 -14.86 -8.14 -21.95
C GLN A 179 -14.02 -6.85 -21.94
N PRO A 180 -14.59 -5.72 -22.41
CA PRO A 180 -13.81 -4.58 -22.86
C PRO A 180 -13.60 -3.53 -21.77
N GLN A 181 -12.63 -2.66 -22.02
CA GLN A 181 -12.49 -1.34 -21.38
C GLN A 181 -13.73 -0.47 -21.63
N ILE A 182 -13.93 0.61 -20.85
CA ILE A 182 -14.02 2.01 -21.33
C ILE A 182 -14.41 3.01 -20.22
N ILE A 183 -13.45 3.92 -19.94
CA ILE A 183 -13.57 5.37 -19.74
C ILE A 183 -14.34 5.96 -18.53
N GLU A 184 -13.61 6.85 -17.83
CA GLU A 184 -14.10 7.82 -16.85
C GLU A 184 -14.93 8.95 -17.47
N LYS A 185 -15.87 9.53 -16.71
CA LYS A 185 -15.89 11.00 -16.57
C LYS A 185 -16.60 11.50 -15.31
N GLN A 186 -16.14 12.67 -14.88
CA GLN A 186 -16.48 13.35 -13.64
C GLN A 186 -17.92 13.88 -13.64
N ALA A 187 -18.54 13.94 -12.45
CA ALA A 187 -19.46 15.02 -12.09
C ALA A 187 -19.60 15.13 -10.56
N GLU A 188 -19.77 16.36 -10.09
CA GLU A 188 -19.87 16.72 -8.69
C GLU A 188 -21.36 16.80 -8.24
N GLN A 189 -21.56 16.89 -6.92
CA GLN A 189 -22.79 17.36 -6.23
C GLN A 189 -23.96 16.40 -5.93
N LYS A 190 -24.43 16.53 -4.68
CA LYS A 190 -25.61 15.93 -4.02
C LYS A 190 -26.92 16.56 -4.58
N PRO A 191 -28.14 15.96 -4.46
CA PRO A 191 -28.59 15.25 -3.24
C PRO A 191 -29.51 14.02 -3.37
N GLN A 192 -29.51 13.25 -2.28
CA GLN A 192 -30.58 12.37 -1.74
C GLN A 192 -31.66 11.84 -2.70
N LYS A 193 -31.53 10.58 -3.11
CA LYS A 193 -32.68 9.69 -3.36
C LYS A 193 -32.48 8.37 -2.62
N LYS A 194 -33.54 7.90 -1.95
CA LYS A 194 -33.58 6.63 -1.19
C LYS A 194 -33.15 5.48 -2.12
N PRO A 195 -32.17 4.63 -1.78
CA PRO A 195 -31.76 3.54 -2.65
C PRO A 195 -32.87 2.50 -2.75
N ARG A 196 -33.47 2.37 -3.93
CA ARG A 196 -34.29 1.21 -4.30
C ARG A 196 -33.36 0.00 -4.40
N ILE A 197 -33.55 -0.96 -3.51
CA ILE A 197 -32.79 -2.22 -3.50
C ILE A 197 -33.07 -2.98 -4.81
N LYS A 198 -32.05 -3.14 -5.66
CA LYS A 198 -32.04 -4.20 -6.67
C LYS A 198 -31.57 -5.48 -5.99
N LYS A 199 -32.38 -6.54 -6.08
CA LYS A 199 -31.94 -7.89 -5.72
C LYS A 199 -30.94 -8.38 -6.77
N ASP A 200 -29.77 -8.80 -6.32
CA ASP A 200 -28.95 -9.80 -7.01
C ASP A 200 -28.37 -10.70 -5.91
N ILE A 201 -28.61 -12.02 -5.97
CA ILE A 201 -28.41 -12.93 -4.83
C ILE A 201 -27.17 -13.79 -5.07
N GLY A 202 -26.28 -13.79 -4.08
CA GLY A 202 -25.16 -14.73 -3.94
C GLY A 202 -24.79 -15.02 -2.49
N LEU A 203 -25.13 -14.10 -1.58
CA LEU A 203 -25.18 -14.27 -0.13
C LEU A 203 -26.44 -13.56 0.39
N ASN A 204 -27.00 -13.99 1.51
CA ASN A 204 -28.29 -13.49 2.00
C ASN A 204 -28.18 -12.15 2.80
N ILE A 205 -27.25 -11.29 2.38
CA ILE A 205 -26.84 -10.05 3.07
C ILE A 205 -28.01 -9.08 3.22
N THR A 206 -28.89 -8.99 2.22
CA THR A 206 -30.07 -8.11 2.25
C THR A 206 -31.08 -8.53 3.31
N ASN A 207 -31.28 -9.84 3.53
CA ASN A 207 -32.08 -10.35 4.64
C ASN A 207 -31.38 -10.10 5.98
N TYR A 208 -30.06 -10.32 6.05
CA TYR A 208 -29.26 -10.06 7.25
C TYR A 208 -29.37 -8.61 7.71
N PHE A 209 -29.09 -7.63 6.84
CA PHE A 209 -29.22 -6.20 7.14
C PHE A 209 -30.67 -5.80 7.48
N SER A 210 -31.66 -6.35 6.78
CA SER A 210 -33.07 -6.09 7.07
C SER A 210 -33.48 -6.60 8.46
N SER A 211 -33.00 -7.77 8.88
CA SER A 211 -33.28 -8.35 10.21
C SER A 211 -32.73 -7.52 11.38
N LYS A 212 -31.61 -6.80 11.16
CA LYS A 212 -30.96 -5.94 12.16
C LYS A 212 -31.35 -4.46 12.03
N MET A 213 -32.33 -4.13 11.18
CA MET A 213 -32.70 -2.74 10.80
C MET A 213 -31.51 -1.87 10.34
N ALA A 214 -30.50 -2.49 9.72
CA ALA A 214 -29.27 -1.83 9.31
C ALA A 214 -29.49 -0.98 8.06
N THR A 215 -29.06 0.29 8.11
CA THR A 215 -29.05 1.20 6.97
C THR A 215 -27.68 1.16 6.30
N VAL A 216 -27.61 0.77 5.02
CA VAL A 216 -26.35 0.82 4.24
C VAL A 216 -26.03 2.27 3.88
N LEU A 217 -24.83 2.72 4.24
CA LEU A 217 -24.29 4.06 3.94
C LEU A 217 -23.32 4.06 2.77
N GLU A 218 -22.52 2.99 2.63
CA GLU A 218 -21.52 2.79 1.58
C GLU A 218 -21.52 1.30 1.19
N GLU A 219 -21.40 1.01 -0.11
CA GLU A 219 -21.21 -0.33 -0.66
C GLU A 219 -20.03 -0.28 -1.63
N LYS A 220 -19.12 -1.25 -1.52
CA LYS A 220 -17.97 -1.42 -2.41
C LYS A 220 -17.82 -2.89 -2.77
N ILE A 221 -18.11 -3.23 -4.01
CA ILE A 221 -17.99 -4.58 -4.55
C ILE A 221 -16.54 -4.78 -5.00
N ILE A 222 -15.80 -5.65 -4.32
CA ILE A 222 -14.40 -5.97 -4.69
C ILE A 222 -14.36 -7.12 -5.68
N ARG A 223 -15.21 -8.14 -5.47
CA ARG A 223 -15.48 -9.21 -6.43
C ARG A 223 -16.95 -9.61 -6.34
N LYS A 224 -17.67 -9.55 -7.47
CA LYS A 224 -19.09 -9.90 -7.55
C LYS A 224 -19.31 -11.30 -6.95
N ASN A 225 -20.26 -11.41 -6.02
CA ASN A 225 -20.62 -12.62 -5.25
C ASN A 225 -19.50 -13.28 -4.40
N SER A 226 -18.33 -12.65 -4.19
CA SER A 226 -17.28 -13.25 -3.35
C SER A 226 -16.55 -12.36 -2.36
N ASP A 227 -16.39 -11.06 -2.61
CA ASP A 227 -15.78 -10.13 -1.65
C ASP A 227 -16.46 -8.76 -1.78
N MET A 228 -17.12 -8.31 -0.71
CA MET A 228 -17.89 -7.07 -0.66
C MET A 228 -17.63 -6.35 0.67
N GLU A 229 -17.59 -5.02 0.60
CA GLU A 229 -17.44 -4.15 1.75
C GLU A 229 -18.67 -3.26 1.89
N TYR A 230 -19.17 -3.12 3.11
CA TYR A 230 -20.24 -2.19 3.44
C TYR A 230 -19.84 -1.32 4.62
N ILE A 231 -20.34 -0.08 4.65
CA ILE A 231 -20.49 0.67 5.90
C ILE A 231 -21.98 0.71 6.20
N ILE A 232 -22.37 0.17 7.36
CA ILE A 232 -23.77 0.14 7.80
C ILE A 232 -23.95 0.94 9.08
N GLU A 233 -25.14 1.47 9.28
CA GLU A 233 -25.60 2.15 10.49
C GLU A 233 -26.72 1.33 11.12
N ILE A 234 -26.48 0.81 12.33
CA ILE A 234 -27.44 0.02 13.11
C ILE A 234 -28.00 0.89 14.23
N PRO A 235 -29.34 1.01 14.37
CA PRO A 235 -29.95 1.67 15.53
C PRO A 235 -29.80 0.78 16.78
N SER A 236 -29.35 1.37 17.89
CA SER A 236 -29.23 0.70 19.19
C SER A 236 -29.82 1.57 20.31
N ASN A 237 -30.01 0.99 21.50
CA ASN A 237 -30.55 1.69 22.67
C ASN A 237 -29.69 2.88 23.14
N VAL A 238 -28.41 2.92 22.74
CA VAL A 238 -27.46 4.03 23.05
C VAL A 238 -27.27 4.99 21.87
N GLY A 239 -28.10 4.89 20.84
CA GLY A 239 -28.00 5.67 19.60
C GLY A 239 -27.57 4.83 18.40
N LYS A 240 -27.24 5.49 17.30
CA LYS A 240 -26.87 4.81 16.04
C LYS A 240 -25.39 4.51 16.00
N ILE A 241 -25.04 3.25 15.78
CA ILE A 241 -23.64 2.77 15.71
C ILE A 241 -23.31 2.41 14.27
N LYS A 242 -22.16 2.88 13.79
CA LYS A 242 -21.65 2.53 12.45
C LYS A 242 -20.70 1.34 12.54
N PHE A 243 -20.85 0.40 11.64
CA PHE A 243 -20.00 -0.78 11.50
C PHE A 243 -19.39 -0.83 10.10
N PHE A 244 -18.15 -1.30 10.03
CA PHE A 244 -17.57 -1.76 8.77
C PHE A 244 -17.86 -3.25 8.64
N VAL A 245 -18.53 -3.63 7.57
CA VAL A 245 -18.88 -5.02 7.28
C VAL A 245 -18.01 -5.53 6.15
N LYS A 246 -17.26 -6.59 6.42
CA LYS A 246 -16.51 -7.34 5.41
C LYS A 246 -17.26 -8.62 5.11
N VAL A 247 -17.67 -8.82 3.87
CA VAL A 247 -18.41 -10.00 3.43
C VAL A 247 -17.53 -10.84 2.51
N LYS A 248 -17.31 -12.10 2.85
CA LYS A 248 -16.44 -12.98 2.07
C LYS A 248 -17.05 -14.36 1.83
N ASN A 249 -17.24 -14.73 0.56
CA ASN A 249 -17.75 -16.04 0.17
C ASN A 249 -16.61 -17.05 0.05
N LYS A 250 -16.32 -17.77 1.12
CA LYS A 250 -15.21 -18.74 1.18
C LYS A 250 -15.61 -19.84 2.16
N LYS A 251 -15.46 -21.12 1.78
CA LYS A 251 -15.91 -22.27 2.60
C LYS A 251 -15.23 -22.34 3.98
N VAL A 252 -13.95 -21.94 4.04
CA VAL A 252 -13.17 -21.86 5.28
C VAL A 252 -12.48 -20.51 5.36
N ILE A 253 -12.78 -19.75 6.40
CA ILE A 253 -12.15 -18.46 6.73
C ILE A 253 -10.92 -18.75 7.58
N ASN A 254 -9.78 -18.15 7.21
CA ASN A 254 -8.55 -18.27 7.99
C ASN A 254 -8.25 -17.01 8.80
N ASP A 255 -7.27 -17.12 9.69
CA ASP A 255 -6.68 -16.02 10.46
C ASP A 255 -6.28 -14.85 9.57
N ALA A 256 -5.62 -15.09 8.43
CA ALA A 256 -5.22 -14.02 7.51
C ALA A 256 -6.41 -13.22 6.93
N ASP A 257 -7.54 -13.88 6.59
CA ASP A 257 -8.76 -13.21 6.12
C ASP A 257 -9.32 -12.26 7.19
N LEU A 258 -9.31 -12.67 8.46
CA LEU A 258 -9.79 -11.88 9.60
C LEU A 258 -8.81 -10.76 9.98
N VAL A 259 -7.50 -11.00 9.90
CA VAL A 259 -6.46 -9.98 10.10
C VAL A 259 -6.62 -8.83 9.11
N LEU A 260 -6.78 -9.15 7.82
CA LEU A 260 -6.97 -8.13 6.77
C LEU A 260 -8.23 -7.29 7.04
N ALA A 261 -9.37 -7.95 7.29
CA ALA A 261 -10.62 -7.25 7.57
C ALA A 261 -10.58 -6.42 8.86
N HIS A 262 -9.87 -6.87 9.88
CA HIS A 262 -9.68 -6.12 11.13
C HIS A 262 -8.85 -4.86 10.89
N ASN A 263 -7.78 -4.97 10.09
CA ASN A 263 -6.96 -3.82 9.71
C ASN A 263 -7.78 -2.80 8.90
N ASP A 264 -8.59 -3.25 7.93
CA ASP A 264 -9.49 -2.37 7.15
C ASP A 264 -10.49 -1.62 8.04
N ALA A 265 -11.05 -2.31 9.04
CA ALA A 265 -11.96 -1.72 10.03
C ALA A 265 -11.25 -0.68 10.91
N GLN A 266 -10.06 -0.99 11.42
CA GLN A 266 -9.24 -0.08 12.21
C GLN A 266 -8.84 1.18 11.42
N LEU A 267 -8.47 1.04 10.14
CA LEU A 267 -8.17 2.17 9.25
C LEU A 267 -9.39 3.08 9.06
N LYS A 268 -10.59 2.50 8.90
CA LYS A 268 -11.86 3.24 8.86
C LYS A 268 -12.31 3.76 10.24
N LYS A 269 -11.63 3.40 11.34
CA LYS A 269 -12.00 3.67 12.74
C LYS A 269 -13.41 3.19 13.09
N LEU A 270 -13.81 2.06 12.53
CA LEU A 270 -15.11 1.42 12.76
C LEU A 270 -14.92 0.01 13.35
N PRO A 271 -15.86 -0.46 14.20
CA PRO A 271 -15.89 -1.87 14.58
C PRO A 271 -16.12 -2.78 13.37
N LEU A 272 -15.41 -3.91 13.32
CA LEU A 272 -15.57 -4.94 12.30
C LEU A 272 -16.78 -5.82 12.59
N LEU A 273 -17.59 -6.06 11.56
CA LEU A 273 -18.47 -7.22 11.46
C LEU A 273 -18.05 -8.05 10.23
N PHE A 274 -17.62 -9.30 10.45
CA PHE A 274 -17.23 -10.19 9.36
C PHE A 274 -18.38 -11.17 9.05
N LEU A 275 -18.81 -11.22 7.79
CA LEU A 275 -19.88 -12.11 7.33
C LEU A 275 -19.36 -13.13 6.30
N SER A 276 -19.75 -14.39 6.44
CA SER A 276 -19.40 -15.45 5.48
C SER A 276 -20.41 -16.59 5.46
N ASN A 277 -20.50 -17.30 4.33
CA ASN A 277 -21.22 -18.58 4.24
C ASN A 277 -20.41 -19.74 4.87
N GLY A 278 -19.10 -19.56 5.06
CA GLY A 278 -18.18 -20.60 5.54
C GLY A 278 -18.00 -20.65 7.05
N GLU A 279 -17.07 -21.49 7.48
CA GLU A 279 -16.69 -21.62 8.89
C GLU A 279 -15.28 -21.09 9.12
N VAL A 280 -15.02 -20.56 10.31
CA VAL A 280 -13.69 -20.09 10.69
C VAL A 280 -12.85 -21.28 11.12
N ASN A 281 -11.60 -21.36 10.68
CA ASN A 281 -10.69 -22.39 11.18
C ASN A 281 -10.23 -22.09 12.63
N LYS A 282 -9.74 -23.09 13.36
CA LYS A 282 -9.31 -22.94 14.77
C LYS A 282 -8.38 -21.76 15.03
N LYS A 283 -7.49 -21.42 14.10
CA LYS A 283 -6.58 -20.26 14.21
C LYS A 283 -7.33 -18.93 14.08
N GLY A 284 -8.29 -18.85 13.16
CA GLY A 284 -9.15 -17.69 12.99
C GLY A 284 -10.12 -17.50 14.16
N GLU A 285 -10.64 -18.58 14.75
CA GLU A 285 -11.47 -18.53 15.96
C GLU A 285 -10.66 -17.96 17.14
N GLU A 286 -9.44 -18.48 17.35
CA GLU A 286 -8.51 -17.98 18.37
C GLU A 286 -8.16 -16.50 18.15
N TYR A 287 -7.93 -16.09 16.90
CA TYR A 287 -7.67 -14.70 16.53
C TYR A 287 -8.90 -13.80 16.78
N ALA A 288 -10.11 -14.25 16.40
CA ALA A 288 -11.35 -13.50 16.61
C ALA A 288 -11.63 -13.31 18.10
N SER A 289 -11.48 -14.35 18.93
CA SER A 289 -11.65 -14.26 20.38
C SER A 289 -10.61 -13.35 21.05
N LYS A 290 -9.33 -13.43 20.66
CA LYS A 290 -8.26 -12.55 21.19
C LYS A 290 -8.45 -11.07 20.86
N ASN A 291 -9.07 -10.77 19.73
CA ASN A 291 -9.25 -9.39 19.22
C ASN A 291 -10.70 -8.89 19.32
N PHE A 292 -11.58 -9.62 20.00
CA PHE A 292 -13.01 -9.28 20.16
C PHE A 292 -13.74 -9.02 18.83
N LEU A 293 -13.41 -9.77 17.79
CA LEU A 293 -13.99 -9.61 16.45
C LEU A 293 -15.33 -10.34 16.36
N VAL A 294 -16.34 -9.67 15.79
CA VAL A 294 -17.65 -10.27 15.54
C VAL A 294 -17.64 -10.95 14.18
N PHE A 295 -17.77 -12.28 14.18
CA PHE A 295 -18.00 -13.10 13.00
C PHE A 295 -19.43 -13.66 13.06
N GLU A 296 -20.23 -13.45 12.00
CA GLU A 296 -21.55 -14.08 11.86
C GLU A 296 -21.62 -14.86 10.53
N LYS A 297 -22.12 -16.11 10.60
CA LYS A 297 -22.34 -16.97 9.44
C LYS A 297 -23.71 -16.66 8.81
N ILE A 298 -23.78 -16.50 7.49
CA ILE A 298 -24.99 -16.08 6.73
C ILE A 298 -25.34 -17.02 5.57
#